data_AF-A0A819M5Y3-F1
#
_entry.id   AF-A0A819M5Y3-F1
#
_cell.length_a   1.000
_cell.length_b   1.000
_cell.length_c   1.000
_cell.angle_alpha   90.00
_cell.angle_beta   90.00
_cell.angle_gamma   90.00
#
_symmetry.space_group_name_H-M   'P 1'
#
loop_
_entity.id
_entity.type
_entity.pdbx_description
1 polymer ?
#
loop_
_entity_poly.entity_id
_entity_poly.type
_entity_poly.pdbx_seq_one_letter_code
_entity_poly.pdbx_strand_id
1 'polypeptide(L)'
;MTLNNDKSRSFNLRTRYHEETKHSQICVTGILNLLKKIVPYDARCLIALTMFDLYGDDTDLFIAGLAMGNCRVAAFSLYRYDPHLTFNESDWFDCKLKIATKSKEEIVERRNLLLLRACRLLTHEICHLFGIAHCIFYSCLVNGSGDLGKSSF
;
A
#
# COMPACT_ATOMS: atom_id res chain seq x y z
N MET A 1 -7.80 4.69 -26.28
CA MET A 1 -8.56 4.81 -25.02
C MET A 1 -8.40 6.25 -24.53
N THR A 2 -9.33 7.13 -24.90
CA THR A 2 -9.30 8.55 -24.56
C THR A 2 -9.82 8.73 -23.15
N LEU A 3 -8.91 8.83 -22.16
CA LEU A 3 -9.24 9.24 -20.80
C LEU A 3 -9.39 10.77 -20.75
N ASN A 4 -10.45 11.29 -21.37
CA ASN A 4 -10.89 12.67 -21.17
C ASN A 4 -11.96 12.70 -20.07
N ASN A 5 -11.58 13.10 -18.86
CA ASN A 5 -12.40 13.97 -18.00
C ASN A 5 -11.67 14.32 -16.72
N ASP A 6 -11.39 15.62 -16.53
CA ASP A 6 -11.07 16.29 -15.26
C ASP A 6 -12.24 16.21 -14.25
N LYS A 7 -12.75 15.00 -13.98
CA LYS A 7 -13.77 14.76 -12.95
C LYS A 7 -13.06 14.38 -11.66
N SER A 8 -12.51 15.36 -10.96
CA SER A 8 -12.12 15.16 -9.57
C SER A 8 -13.38 14.91 -8.74
N ARG A 9 -13.36 13.87 -7.91
CA ARG A 9 -14.42 13.58 -6.93
C ARG A 9 -13.79 13.67 -5.55
N SER A 10 -14.42 14.43 -4.66
CA SER A 10 -14.00 14.55 -3.28
C SER A 10 -14.78 13.58 -2.40
N PHE A 11 -14.09 12.93 -1.47
CA PHE A 11 -14.67 12.01 -0.51
C PHE A 11 -14.04 12.22 0.85
N ASN A 12 -14.86 12.14 1.90
CA ASN A 12 -14.36 12.14 3.28
C ASN A 12 -14.00 10.70 3.68
N LEU A 13 -12.75 10.50 4.10
CA LEU A 13 -12.27 9.22 4.62
C LEU A 13 -12.02 9.34 6.12
N ARG A 14 -12.28 8.26 6.86
CA ARG A 14 -11.91 8.19 8.28
C ARG A 14 -10.39 8.10 8.39
N THR A 15 -9.82 8.95 9.22
CA THR A 15 -8.38 8.98 9.50
C THR A 15 -8.16 8.95 11.01
N ARG A 16 -6.99 8.48 11.44
CA ARG A 16 -6.51 8.65 12.82
C ARG A 16 -5.16 9.36 12.80
N TYR A 17 -4.90 10.10 13.86
CA TYR A 17 -3.66 10.85 14.05
C TYR A 17 -3.07 10.49 15.41
N HIS A 18 -1.78 10.16 15.42
CA HIS A 18 -1.02 9.91 16.63
C HIS A 18 -0.20 11.15 16.97
N GLU A 19 -0.49 11.78 18.11
CA GLU A 19 0.16 13.05 18.51
C GLU A 19 1.66 12.90 18.77
N GLU A 20 2.07 11.80 19.41
CA GLU A 20 3.46 11.54 19.78
C GLU A 20 4.38 11.37 18.56
N THR A 21 3.95 10.55 17.59
CA THR A 21 4.71 10.27 16.37
C THR A 21 4.42 11.25 15.24
N LYS A 22 3.44 12.14 15.41
CA LYS A 22 2.89 13.03 14.38
C LYS A 22 2.49 12.30 13.10
N HIS A 23 2.04 11.05 13.26
CA HIS A 23 1.77 10.14 12.15
C HIS A 23 0.28 10.03 11.87
N SER A 24 -0.10 10.06 10.59
CA SER A 24 -1.49 9.97 10.13
C SER A 24 -1.73 8.67 9.38
N GLN A 25 -2.85 8.01 9.67
CA GLN A 25 -3.26 6.77 9.01
C GLN A 25 -4.70 6.89 8.48
N ILE A 26 -4.97 6.26 7.34
CA ILE A 26 -6.30 6.22 6.72
C ILE A 26 -6.95 4.86 6.97
N CYS A 27 -8.24 4.84 7.30
CA CYS A 27 -9.00 3.61 7.46
C CYS A 27 -9.21 2.94 6.09
N VAL A 28 -8.66 1.74 5.91
CA VAL A 28 -8.74 1.01 4.63
C VAL A 28 -10.18 0.71 4.23
N THR A 29 -11.05 0.43 5.21
CA THR A 29 -12.44 0.06 4.99
C THR A 29 -13.22 1.21 4.37
N GLY A 30 -12.88 2.46 4.73
CA GLY A 30 -13.44 3.66 4.10
C GLY A 30 -13.11 3.74 2.60
N ILE A 31 -11.84 3.47 2.25
CA ILE A 31 -11.39 3.43 0.86
C ILE A 31 -12.11 2.31 0.10
N LEU A 32 -12.12 1.10 0.63
CA LEU A 32 -12.74 -0.05 -0.04
C LEU A 32 -14.23 0.15 -0.28
N ASN A 33 -14.97 0.67 0.71
CA ASN A 33 -16.39 0.96 0.57
C ASN A 33 -16.67 2.05 -0.47
N LEU A 34 -15.76 3.00 -0.65
CA LEU A 34 -15.82 3.94 -1.76
C LEU A 34 -15.59 3.24 -3.10
N LEU A 35 -14.51 2.46 -3.24
CA LEU A 35 -14.18 1.77 -4.48
C LEU A 35 -15.31 0.86 -4.95
N LYS A 36 -15.98 0.14 -4.02
CA LYS A 36 -17.14 -0.71 -4.35
C LYS A 36 -18.26 0.03 -5.07
N LYS A 37 -18.45 1.32 -4.76
CA LYS A 37 -19.50 2.15 -5.36
C LYS A 37 -19.13 2.66 -6.75
N ILE A 38 -17.84 2.65 -7.11
CA ILE A 38 -17.32 3.27 -8.33
C ILE A 38 -16.61 2.31 -9.27
N VAL A 39 -16.32 1.08 -8.85
CA VAL A 39 -15.67 0.07 -9.69
C VAL A 39 -16.52 -0.17 -10.95
N PRO A 40 -15.97 0.02 -12.16
CA PRO A 40 -16.72 -0.21 -13.39
C PRO A 40 -17.23 -1.65 -13.51
N TYR A 41 -18.34 -1.84 -14.22
CA TYR A 41 -18.90 -3.17 -14.43
C TYR A 41 -17.95 -4.08 -15.22
N ASP A 42 -17.26 -3.52 -16.21
CA ASP A 42 -16.31 -4.19 -17.12
C ASP A 42 -14.88 -4.28 -16.56
N ALA A 43 -14.58 -3.61 -15.45
CA ALA A 43 -13.28 -3.73 -14.79
C ALA A 43 -13.18 -5.07 -14.04
N ARG A 44 -12.06 -5.78 -14.21
CA ARG A 44 -11.76 -6.99 -13.41
C ARG A 44 -11.61 -6.66 -11.94
N CYS A 45 -10.92 -5.56 -11.64
CA CYS A 45 -10.79 -4.99 -10.32
C CYS A 45 -10.44 -3.49 -10.38
N LEU A 46 -10.66 -2.79 -9.26
CA LEU A 46 -10.20 -1.42 -9.05
C LEU A 46 -9.34 -1.36 -7.79
N ILE A 47 -8.12 -0.85 -7.93
CA ILE A 47 -7.13 -0.82 -6.85
C ILE A 47 -6.80 0.65 -6.51
N ALA A 48 -6.92 1.01 -5.24
CA ALA A 48 -6.41 2.28 -4.73
C ALA A 48 -4.96 2.13 -4.25
N LEU A 49 -4.14 3.11 -4.59
CA LEU A 49 -2.76 3.22 -4.12
C LEU A 49 -2.59 4.52 -3.35
N THR A 50 -1.92 4.46 -2.21
CA THR A 50 -1.67 5.64 -1.37
C THR A 50 -0.27 5.63 -0.79
N MET A 51 0.29 6.82 -0.61
CA MET A 51 1.51 7.04 0.17
C MET A 51 1.19 7.36 1.64
N PHE A 52 -0.07 7.34 2.05
CA PHE A 52 -0.46 7.39 3.46
C PHE A 52 -0.49 5.98 4.04
N ASP A 53 -0.12 5.86 5.30
CA ASP A 53 -0.20 4.59 6.02
C ASP A 53 -1.66 4.20 6.28
N LEU A 54 -1.93 2.91 6.43
CA LEU A 54 -3.29 2.37 6.54
C LEU A 54 -3.50 1.64 7.85
N TYR A 55 -4.76 1.61 8.31
CA TYR A 55 -5.20 0.78 9.41
C TYR A 55 -6.56 0.11 9.10
N GLY A 56 -6.81 -1.05 9.70
CA GLY A 56 -8.05 -1.82 9.52
C GLY A 56 -9.09 -1.49 10.58
N ASP A 57 -8.75 -1.81 11.82
CA ASP A 57 -9.52 -1.60 13.04
C ASP A 57 -8.77 -0.66 14.01
N ASP A 58 -9.48 -0.13 15.00
CA ASP A 58 -8.91 0.78 15.99
C ASP A 58 -7.81 0.12 16.85
N THR A 59 -7.80 -1.22 16.92
CA THR A 59 -6.74 -1.99 17.59
C THR A 59 -5.53 -2.32 16.71
N ASP A 60 -5.63 -2.19 15.39
CA ASP A 60 -4.52 -2.49 14.47
C ASP A 60 -3.42 -1.43 14.56
N LEU A 61 -2.15 -1.85 14.58
CA LEU A 61 -1.01 -0.91 14.50
C LEU A 61 -0.89 -0.29 13.10
N PHE A 62 -0.93 -1.13 12.06
CA PHE A 62 -1.09 -0.73 10.67
C PHE A 62 -1.43 -1.95 9.81
N ILE A 63 -1.80 -1.72 8.56
CA ILE A 63 -1.85 -2.75 7.53
C ILE A 63 -1.18 -2.25 6.25
N ALA A 64 -0.54 -3.14 5.49
CA ALA A 64 0.02 -2.79 4.18
C ALA A 64 -1.07 -2.55 3.12
N GLY A 65 -2.24 -3.15 3.32
CA GLY A 65 -3.40 -3.02 2.45
C GLY A 65 -4.43 -4.09 2.73
N LEU A 66 -5.54 -4.05 2.01
CA LEU A 66 -6.61 -5.04 2.10
C LEU A 66 -7.30 -5.19 0.75
N ALA A 67 -7.61 -6.43 0.39
CA ALA A 67 -8.38 -6.79 -0.80
C ALA A 67 -9.75 -7.34 -0.42
N MET A 68 -10.78 -6.92 -1.14
CA MET A 68 -12.12 -7.51 -1.09
C MET A 68 -12.43 -8.16 -2.43
N GLY A 69 -11.88 -9.35 -2.65
CA GLY A 69 -11.95 -10.08 -3.92
C GLY A 69 -13.38 -10.23 -4.46
N ASN A 70 -14.33 -10.60 -3.60
CA ASN A 70 -15.76 -10.72 -3.97
C ASN A 70 -16.39 -9.39 -4.44
N CYS A 71 -15.77 -8.26 -4.10
CA CYS A 71 -16.21 -6.94 -4.52
C CYS A 71 -15.31 -6.31 -5.60
N ARG A 72 -14.30 -7.04 -6.10
CA ARG A 72 -13.36 -6.58 -7.14
C ARG A 72 -12.62 -5.29 -6.78
N VAL A 73 -12.34 -5.07 -5.49
CA VAL A 73 -11.64 -3.86 -5.05
C VAL A 73 -10.52 -4.18 -4.07
N ALA A 74 -9.46 -3.39 -4.11
CA ALA A 74 -8.36 -3.48 -3.15
C ALA A 74 -7.78 -2.09 -2.88
N ALA A 75 -7.09 -1.95 -1.75
CA ALA A 75 -6.40 -0.73 -1.37
C ALA A 75 -5.06 -1.07 -0.72
N PHE A 76 -3.98 -0.47 -1.21
CA PHE A 76 -2.62 -0.72 -0.74
C PHE A 76 -1.89 0.58 -0.41
N SER A 77 -1.10 0.52 0.66
CA SER A 77 -0.17 1.58 1.06
C SER A 77 1.24 1.26 0.60
N LEU A 78 1.87 2.25 -0.02
CA LEU A 78 3.30 2.22 -0.34
C LEU A 78 4.13 2.96 0.71
N TYR A 79 3.51 3.52 1.75
CA TYR A 79 4.18 4.33 2.76
C TYR A 79 5.36 3.58 3.38
N ARG A 80 5.11 2.37 3.92
CA ARG A 80 6.12 1.55 4.60
C ARG A 80 7.11 0.85 3.68
N TYR A 81 6.94 0.98 2.36
CA TYR A 81 7.87 0.43 1.37
C TYR A 81 8.97 1.43 0.97
N ASP A 82 8.90 2.68 1.45
CA ASP A 82 9.93 3.68 1.22
C ASP A 82 11.27 3.24 1.86
N PRO A 83 12.34 3.09 1.07
CA PRO A 83 13.64 2.65 1.58
C PRO A 83 14.30 3.64 2.55
N HIS A 84 13.78 4.87 2.66
CA HIS A 84 14.27 5.86 3.62
C HIS A 84 13.57 5.81 4.98
N LEU A 85 12.53 4.99 5.13
CA LEU A 85 11.97 4.73 6.45
C LEU A 85 12.89 3.76 7.18
N THR A 86 13.28 4.14 8.38
CA THR A 86 13.85 3.22 9.36
C THR A 86 12.82 2.87 10.41
N PHE A 87 12.74 1.59 10.70
CA PHE A 87 11.92 1.03 11.77
C PHE A 87 12.81 0.81 13.00
N ASN A 88 12.27 1.06 14.18
CA ASN A 88 12.94 0.64 15.40
C ASN A 88 12.70 -0.86 15.59
N GLU A 89 13.74 -1.64 15.88
CA GLU A 89 13.61 -3.10 16.07
C GLU A 89 12.71 -3.45 17.27
N SER A 90 12.66 -2.60 18.29
CA SER A 90 11.74 -2.76 19.43
C SER A 90 10.30 -2.36 19.10
N ASP A 91 10.10 -1.45 18.16
CA ASP A 91 8.84 -0.78 17.87
C ASP A 91 8.63 -0.65 16.36
N TRP A 92 8.44 -1.79 15.69
CA TRP A 92 8.26 -1.89 14.23
C TRP A 92 7.12 -1.04 13.65
N PHE A 93 6.23 -0.53 14.51
CA PHE A 93 5.15 0.39 14.16
C PHE A 93 5.61 1.85 14.04
N ASP A 94 6.67 2.26 14.76
CA ASP A 94 7.27 3.59 14.66
C ASP A 94 8.26 3.63 13.49
N CYS A 95 8.07 4.59 12.59
CA CYS A 95 8.90 4.73 11.41
C CYS A 95 9.40 6.17 11.30
N LYS A 96 10.71 6.32 11.12
CA LYS A 96 11.36 7.62 11.00
C LYS A 96 11.90 7.77 9.60
N LEU A 97 11.57 8.88 8.95
CA LEU A 97 12.18 9.24 7.68
C LEU A 97 13.62 9.67 7.94
N LYS A 98 14.57 9.01 7.31
CA LYS A 98 15.95 9.48 7.26
C LYS A 98 16.00 10.79 6.47
N ILE A 99 16.07 11.92 7.19
CA ILE A 99 16.34 13.23 6.62
C ILE A 99 17.86 13.36 6.48
N ALA A 100 18.42 12.81 5.41
CA ALA A 100 19.79 13.09 4.98
C ALA A 100 19.75 14.11 3.83
N THR A 101 20.75 14.99 3.76
CA THR A 101 21.02 15.87 2.61
C THR A 101 21.16 15.01 1.35
N LYS A 102 20.18 15.03 0.45
CA LYS A 102 20.13 14.06 -0.66
C LYS A 102 20.87 14.57 -1.88
N SER A 103 21.93 13.86 -2.24
CA SER A 103 22.49 13.91 -3.59
C SER A 103 21.43 13.55 -4.64
N LYS A 104 21.65 13.95 -5.90
CA LYS A 104 20.73 13.61 -7.00
C LYS A 104 20.62 12.09 -7.17
N GLU A 105 21.72 11.39 -6.94
CA GLU A 105 21.86 9.94 -7.04
C GLU A 105 20.99 9.21 -6.00
N GLU A 106 21.00 9.65 -4.73
CA GLU A 106 20.17 9.04 -3.67
C GLU A 106 18.67 9.21 -3.92
N ILE A 107 18.24 10.33 -4.52
CA ILE A 107 16.83 10.56 -4.88
C ILE A 107 16.39 9.57 -5.96
N VAL A 108 17.24 9.37 -6.98
CA VAL A 108 16.96 8.42 -8.07
C VAL A 108 16.89 7.00 -7.53
N GLU A 109 17.84 6.61 -6.68
CA GLU A 109 17.86 5.27 -6.08
C GLU A 109 16.62 5.00 -5.22
N ARG A 110 16.22 5.95 -4.37
CA ARG A 110 14.96 5.87 -3.59
C ARG A 110 13.77 5.56 -4.48
N ARG A 111 13.64 6.31 -5.59
CA ARG A 111 12.52 6.21 -6.51
C ARG A 111 12.52 4.85 -7.22
N ASN A 112 13.69 4.39 -7.65
CA ASN A 112 13.83 3.09 -8.32
C ASN A 112 13.47 1.93 -7.38
N LEU A 113 13.98 1.94 -6.16
CA LEU A 113 13.66 0.92 -5.16
C LEU A 113 12.19 0.94 -4.75
N LEU A 114 11.62 2.14 -4.52
CA LEU A 114 10.19 2.26 -4.20
C LEU A 114 9.32 1.75 -5.35
N LEU A 115 9.66 2.09 -6.60
CA LEU A 115 8.94 1.61 -7.78
C LEU A 115 9.04 0.09 -7.91
N LEU A 116 10.23 -0.49 -7.74
CA LEU A 116 10.45 -1.93 -7.79
C LEU A 116 9.59 -2.66 -6.74
N ARG A 117 9.64 -2.19 -5.48
CA ARG A 117 8.84 -2.73 -4.37
C ARG A 117 7.35 -2.60 -4.65
N ALA A 118 6.91 -1.44 -5.13
CA ALA A 118 5.52 -1.20 -5.48
C ALA A 118 5.03 -2.13 -6.60
N CYS A 119 5.81 -2.30 -7.67
CA CYS A 119 5.47 -3.20 -8.77
C CYS A 119 5.38 -4.66 -8.31
N ARG A 120 6.31 -5.12 -7.46
CA ARG A 120 6.27 -6.48 -6.90
C ARG A 120 5.03 -6.70 -6.04
N LEU A 121 4.79 -5.81 -5.07
CA LEU A 121 3.60 -5.87 -4.21
C LEU A 121 2.32 -5.85 -5.04
N LEU A 122 2.18 -4.88 -5.94
CA LEU A 122 0.98 -4.76 -6.77
C LEU A 122 0.73 -6.00 -7.61
N THR A 123 1.78 -6.59 -8.18
CA THR A 123 1.64 -7.79 -9.00
C THR A 123 1.24 -9.00 -8.13
N HIS A 124 1.82 -9.14 -6.93
CA HIS A 124 1.40 -10.16 -5.95
C HIS A 124 -0.09 -10.05 -5.63
N GLU A 125 -0.56 -8.84 -5.33
CA GLU A 125 -1.96 -8.60 -4.95
C GLU A 125 -2.93 -8.74 -6.11
N ILE A 126 -2.52 -8.33 -7.31
CA ILE A 126 -3.28 -8.56 -8.53
C ILE A 126 -3.44 -10.07 -8.77
N CYS A 127 -2.40 -10.88 -8.52
CA CYS A 127 -2.51 -12.33 -8.61
C CYS A 127 -3.63 -12.90 -7.70
N HIS A 128 -3.74 -12.41 -6.45
CA HIS A 128 -4.86 -12.78 -5.56
C HIS A 128 -6.22 -12.40 -6.16
N LEU A 129 -6.34 -11.24 -6.82
CA LEU A 129 -7.57 -10.82 -7.53
C LEU A 129 -7.88 -11.68 -8.77
N PHE A 130 -6.87 -12.36 -9.32
CA PHE A 130 -7.03 -13.38 -10.35
C PHE A 130 -7.30 -14.78 -9.79
N GLY A 131 -7.39 -14.95 -8.47
CA GLY A 131 -7.63 -16.24 -7.82
C GLY A 131 -6.37 -17.10 -7.70
N ILE A 132 -5.18 -16.53 -7.90
CA ILE A 132 -3.91 -17.22 -7.68
C ILE A 132 -3.62 -17.15 -6.19
N ALA A 133 -3.58 -18.31 -5.53
CA ALA A 133 -3.21 -18.41 -4.13
C ALA A 133 -1.70 -18.23 -3.92
N HIS A 134 -1.29 -18.09 -2.65
CA HIS A 134 0.13 -18.08 -2.31
C HIS A 134 0.87 -19.30 -2.83
N CYS A 135 2.13 -19.10 -3.19
CA CYS A 135 3.02 -20.13 -3.69
C CYS A 135 4.12 -20.45 -2.66
N ILE A 136 4.39 -21.73 -2.44
CA ILE A 136 5.41 -22.15 -1.47
C ILE A 136 6.85 -22.00 -1.97
N PHE A 137 7.05 -21.76 -3.28
CA PHE A 137 8.38 -21.56 -3.84
C PHE A 137 8.96 -20.22 -3.35
N TYR A 138 10.15 -20.29 -2.75
CA TYR A 138 10.82 -19.16 -2.10
C TYR A 138 10.99 -17.93 -3.03
N SER A 139 11.41 -18.15 -4.27
CA SER A 139 11.62 -17.07 -5.25
C SER A 139 10.36 -16.68 -6.02
N CYS A 140 9.19 -17.24 -5.68
CA CYS A 140 7.95 -16.91 -6.35
C CYS A 140 7.44 -15.55 -5.86
N LEU A 141 6.99 -14.71 -6.80
CA LEU A 141 6.37 -13.43 -6.53
C LEU A 141 5.19 -13.53 -5.54
N VAL A 142 4.39 -14.60 -5.65
CA VAL A 142 3.23 -14.84 -4.78
C VAL A 142 3.56 -15.67 -3.54
N ASN A 143 4.83 -15.72 -3.11
CA ASN A 143 5.19 -16.32 -1.84
C ASN A 143 4.62 -15.50 -0.67
N GLY A 144 4.01 -16.17 0.31
CA GLY A 144 3.43 -15.51 1.47
C GLY A 144 4.53 -15.03 2.42
N SER A 145 4.73 -13.71 2.52
CA SER A 145 5.66 -13.10 3.47
C SER A 145 4.91 -12.29 4.52
N GLY A 146 4.95 -12.73 5.79
CA GLY A 146 4.37 -12.00 6.92
C GLY A 146 5.20 -10.81 7.41
N ASP A 147 6.23 -10.39 6.67
CA ASP A 147 7.20 -9.39 7.11
C ASP A 147 7.66 -8.52 5.92
N LEU A 148 7.68 -7.20 6.10
CA LEU A 148 8.07 -6.19 5.09
C LEU A 148 9.50 -6.42 4.58
N GLY A 149 10.35 -7.07 5.39
CA GLY A 149 11.71 -7.42 5.00
C GLY A 149 11.80 -8.44 3.87
N LYS A 150 10.83 -9.36 3.72
CA LYS A 150 10.91 -10.45 2.73
C LYS A 150 10.30 -10.12 1.37
N SER A 151 9.38 -9.16 1.32
CA SER A 151 8.89 -8.59 0.05
C SER A 151 9.94 -7.70 -0.66
N SER A 152 11.12 -7.55 -0.04
CA SER A 152 12.24 -6.73 -0.52
C SER A 152 13.35 -7.51 -1.25
N PHE A 153 13.31 -8.86 -1.30
CA PHE A 153 14.27 -9.67 -2.09
C PHE A 153 13.80 -9.85 -3.53
#